data_AF-A0A158GEW4-F1
#
_entry.id   AF-A0A158GEW4-F1
#
_cell.length_a   1.000
_cell.length_b   1.000
_cell.length_c   1.000
_cell.angle_alpha   90.00
_cell.angle_beta   90.00
_cell.angle_gamma   90.00
#
_symmetry.space_group_name_H-M   'P 1'
#
loop_
_entity.id
_entity.type
_entity.pdbx_description
1 polymer ?
#
loop_
_entity_poly.entity_id
_entity_poly.type
_entity_poly.pdbx_seq_one_letter_code
_entity_poly.pdbx_strand_id
1 'polypeptide(L)'
;MAIDAIVANMDPVWTRTGEEAKPVAKHELKRFLQGVRDDGYPLLLMSELNAASLNHAIGETLGDDGITYFSAILSSSACGTRYAVALHTLATPAHRVVAVGADERGLEEARSSGITRCVPLSDALRRGSAPFN
;
A
#
# COMPACT_ATOMS: atom_id res chain seq x y z
N MET A 1 -20.12 -0.31 6.55
CA MET A 1 -19.76 -0.58 5.14
C MET A 1 -18.60 -1.56 5.17
N ALA A 2 -18.68 -2.70 4.48
CA ALA A 2 -17.64 -3.73 4.57
C ALA A 2 -16.48 -3.42 3.61
N ILE A 3 -15.26 -3.36 4.14
CA ILE A 3 -14.02 -3.36 3.38
C ILE A 3 -13.50 -4.79 3.34
N ASP A 4 -12.96 -5.20 2.20
CA ASP A 4 -12.48 -6.56 1.98
C ASP A 4 -11.00 -6.61 1.66
N ALA A 5 -10.40 -5.52 1.19
CA ALA A 5 -8.98 -5.47 0.83
C ALA A 5 -8.46 -4.03 0.76
N ILE A 6 -7.13 -3.91 0.85
CA ILE A 6 -6.41 -2.64 0.75
C ILE A 6 -5.41 -2.73 -0.41
N VAL A 7 -5.41 -1.71 -1.26
CA VAL A 7 -4.38 -1.50 -2.28
C VAL A 7 -3.59 -0.28 -1.86
N ALA A 8 -2.26 -0.41 -1.74
CA ALA A 8 -1.42 0.67 -1.28
C ALA A 8 -0.28 0.97 -2.25
N ASN A 9 -0.20 2.21 -2.72
CA ASN A 9 1.03 2.76 -3.29
C ASN A 9 1.85 3.41 -2.18
N MET A 10 3.02 2.82 -1.89
CA MET A 10 3.93 3.29 -0.85
C MET A 10 5.31 3.68 -1.41
N ASP A 11 5.41 4.03 -2.69
CA ASP A 11 6.71 4.36 -3.32
C ASP A 11 7.56 5.37 -2.56
N PRO A 12 7.01 6.45 -1.98
CA PRO A 12 7.81 7.39 -1.18
C PRO A 12 8.39 6.81 0.12
N VAL A 13 7.88 5.68 0.59
CA VAL A 13 8.44 4.94 1.74
C VAL A 13 9.67 4.17 1.31
N TRP A 14 9.61 3.51 0.15
CA TRP A 14 10.68 2.67 -0.38
C TRP A 14 11.82 3.48 -1.01
N THR A 15 11.51 4.66 -1.57
CA THR A 15 12.47 5.50 -2.29
C THR A 15 13.16 6.55 -1.42
N ARG A 16 12.79 6.66 -0.13
CA ARG A 16 13.50 7.49 0.84
C ARG A 16 14.87 6.87 1.15
N THR A 17 15.85 7.15 0.30
CA THR A 17 17.26 6.81 0.51
C THR A 17 17.89 7.79 1.50
N GLY A 18 18.50 7.26 2.58
CA GLY A 18 19.36 8.01 3.51
C GLY A 18 19.13 7.66 4.99
N GLU A 19 20.10 7.97 5.85
CA GLU A 19 20.02 7.85 7.34
C GLU A 19 18.83 8.63 7.96
N GLU A 20 18.09 9.41 7.15
CA GLU A 20 16.90 10.15 7.54
C GLU A 20 15.57 9.42 7.28
N ALA A 21 15.57 8.12 6.98
CA ALA A 21 14.39 7.28 7.18
C ALA A 21 14.09 7.21 8.69
N LYS A 22 13.51 8.29 9.24
CA LYS A 22 13.30 8.49 10.68
C LYS A 22 12.74 7.22 11.31
N PRO A 23 13.23 6.79 12.50
CA PRO A 23 12.70 5.63 13.20
C PRO A 23 11.17 5.72 13.43
N VAL A 24 10.64 6.95 13.51
CA VAL A 24 9.20 7.24 13.56
C VAL A 24 8.46 6.74 12.31
N ALA A 25 8.94 7.01 11.10
CA ALA A 25 8.29 6.58 9.87
C ALA A 25 8.33 5.05 9.70
N LYS A 26 9.44 4.41 10.10
CA LYS A 26 9.56 2.94 10.12
C LYS A 26 8.62 2.31 11.15
N HIS A 27 8.48 2.92 12.32
CA HIS A 27 7.56 2.44 13.36
C HIS A 27 6.09 2.62 12.94
N GLU A 28 5.73 3.76 12.38
CA GLU A 28 4.38 4.02 11.85
C GLU A 28 4.02 3.06 10.72
N LEU A 29 4.95 2.80 9.79
CA LEU A 29 4.78 1.81 8.74
C LEU A 29 4.54 0.41 9.31
N LYS A 30 5.40 -0.05 10.22
CA LYS A 30 5.23 -1.37 10.84
C LYS A 30 3.90 -1.49 11.57
N ARG A 31 3.51 -0.47 12.34
CA ARG A 31 2.23 -0.43 13.05
C ARG A 31 1.05 -0.48 12.07
N PHE A 32 1.13 0.27 10.97
CA PHE A 32 0.13 0.25 9.91
C PHE A 32 -0.02 -1.15 9.30
N LEU A 33 1.09 -1.75 8.86
CA LEU A 33 1.09 -3.08 8.24
C LEU A 33 0.62 -4.17 9.21
N GLN A 34 1.01 -4.09 10.48
CA GLN A 34 0.54 -4.98 11.53
C GLN A 34 -0.96 -4.82 11.76
N GLY A 35 -1.46 -3.59 11.91
CA GLY A 35 -2.90 -3.36 12.10
C GLY A 35 -3.73 -3.88 10.93
N VAL A 36 -3.29 -3.66 9.69
CA VAL A 36 -3.94 -4.21 8.50
C VAL A 36 -3.99 -5.75 8.52
N ARG A 37 -2.89 -6.38 8.91
CA ARG A 37 -2.78 -7.84 9.04
C ARG A 37 -3.65 -8.39 10.17
N ASP A 38 -3.61 -7.76 11.33
CA ASP A 38 -4.35 -8.18 12.52
C ASP A 38 -5.87 -8.05 12.31
N ASP A 39 -6.29 -7.03 11.57
CA ASP A 39 -7.68 -6.84 11.15
C ASP A 39 -8.09 -7.79 9.99
N GLY A 40 -7.15 -8.56 9.45
CA GLY A 40 -7.41 -9.60 8.46
C GLY A 40 -7.62 -9.09 7.03
N TYR A 41 -7.26 -7.84 6.73
CA TYR A 41 -7.39 -7.28 5.39
C TYR A 41 -6.22 -7.73 4.50
N PRO A 42 -6.48 -8.40 3.35
CA PRO A 42 -5.48 -8.60 2.32
C PRO A 42 -4.91 -7.26 1.85
N LEU A 43 -3.58 -7.16 1.86
CA LEU A 43 -2.86 -5.95 1.46
C LEU A 43 -2.10 -6.21 0.16
N LEU A 44 -2.47 -5.50 -0.90
CA LEU A 44 -1.72 -5.46 -2.13
C LEU A 44 -0.80 -4.24 -2.14
N LEU A 45 0.51 -4.48 -2.26
CA LEU A 45 1.48 -3.41 -2.47
C LEU A 45 1.60 -3.12 -3.96
N MET A 46 1.52 -1.85 -4.32
CA MET A 46 1.73 -1.37 -5.66
C MET A 46 2.94 -0.44 -5.67
N SER A 47 3.81 -0.61 -6.66
CA SER A 47 5.04 0.16 -6.77
C SER A 47 5.48 0.35 -8.21
N GLU A 48 6.02 1.53 -8.51
CA GLU A 48 6.68 1.83 -9.78
C GLU A 48 8.12 1.28 -9.82
N LEU A 49 8.67 0.88 -8.67
CA LEU A 49 9.97 0.20 -8.60
C LEU A 49 9.88 -1.18 -9.28
N ASN A 50 10.99 -1.60 -9.89
CA ASN A 50 11.12 -2.98 -10.34
C ASN A 50 11.21 -3.93 -9.14
N ALA A 51 10.88 -5.21 -9.36
CA ALA A 51 10.81 -6.21 -8.29
C ALA A 51 12.10 -6.36 -7.48
N ALA A 52 13.27 -6.29 -8.11
CA ALA A 52 14.55 -6.44 -7.42
C ALA A 52 14.82 -5.25 -6.49
N SER A 53 14.65 -4.02 -6.98
CA SER A 53 14.81 -2.80 -6.19
C SER A 53 13.77 -2.72 -5.06
N LEU A 54 12.54 -3.11 -5.32
CA LEU A 54 11.48 -3.12 -4.32
C LEU A 54 11.75 -4.13 -3.21
N ASN A 55 12.13 -5.36 -3.55
CA ASN A 55 12.46 -6.39 -2.57
C ASN A 55 13.64 -5.96 -1.68
N HIS A 56 14.66 -5.34 -2.29
CA HIS A 56 15.79 -4.79 -1.53
C HIS A 56 15.34 -3.71 -0.54
N ALA A 57 14.55 -2.73 -0.99
CA ALA A 57 14.06 -1.64 -0.13
C ALA A 57 13.14 -2.14 1.00
N ILE A 58 12.30 -3.15 0.72
CA ILE A 58 11.49 -3.83 1.73
C ILE A 58 12.39 -4.51 2.76
N GLY A 59 13.43 -5.23 2.31
CA GLY A 59 14.40 -5.90 3.19
C GLY A 59 15.11 -4.92 4.12
N GLU A 60 15.63 -3.81 3.60
CA GLU A 60 16.28 -2.77 4.41
C GLU A 60 15.31 -2.12 5.42
N THR A 61 14.06 -1.88 4.99
CA THR A 61 13.09 -1.14 5.80
C THR A 61 12.43 -2.03 6.85
N LEU A 62 12.00 -3.23 6.49
CA LEU A 62 11.16 -4.09 7.32
C LEU A 62 11.92 -5.30 7.89
N GLY A 63 13.05 -5.67 7.30
CA GLY A 63 13.78 -6.93 7.51
C GLY A 63 13.44 -7.95 6.43
N ASP A 64 14.15 -9.08 6.44
CA ASP A 64 14.03 -10.13 5.41
C ASP A 64 12.60 -10.70 5.26
N ASP A 65 11.84 -10.75 6.37
CA ASP A 65 10.44 -11.19 6.37
C ASP A 65 9.43 -10.09 6.02
N GLY A 66 9.90 -8.89 5.64
CA GLY A 66 9.06 -7.73 5.33
C GLY A 66 8.05 -7.98 4.21
N ILE A 67 8.35 -8.91 3.31
CA ILE A 67 7.47 -9.31 2.21
C ILE A 67 6.16 -9.95 2.71
N THR A 68 6.18 -10.55 3.90
CA THR A 68 5.04 -11.30 4.46
C THR A 68 3.88 -10.42 4.92
N TYR A 69 4.05 -9.10 4.95
CA TYR A 69 2.97 -8.16 5.19
C TYR A 69 2.04 -7.99 3.98
N PHE A 70 2.46 -8.42 2.80
CA PHE A 70 1.73 -8.20 1.55
C PHE A 70 1.17 -9.52 1.02
N SER A 71 -0.13 -9.54 0.74
CA SER A 71 -0.80 -10.68 0.09
C SER A 71 -0.45 -10.79 -1.39
N ALA A 72 -0.17 -9.65 -2.03
CA ALA A 72 0.27 -9.55 -3.41
C ALA A 72 1.12 -8.30 -3.61
N ILE A 73 2.01 -8.33 -4.61
CA ILE A 73 2.87 -7.21 -4.97
C ILE A 73 2.81 -6.99 -6.47
N LEU A 74 2.44 -5.78 -6.88
CA LEU A 74 2.45 -5.32 -8.25
C LEU A 74 3.57 -4.30 -8.42
N SER A 75 4.72 -4.77 -8.90
CA SER A 75 5.89 -3.95 -9.23
C SER A 75 5.89 -3.57 -10.72
N SER A 76 6.34 -2.37 -11.06
CA SER A 76 6.65 -1.96 -12.45
C SER A 76 5.46 -2.07 -13.43
N SER A 77 4.27 -1.66 -13.01
CA SER A 77 3.09 -1.64 -13.90
C SER A 77 3.00 -0.33 -14.69
N ALA A 78 2.70 -0.42 -15.99
CA ALA A 78 2.40 0.75 -16.82
C ALA A 78 1.25 1.59 -16.22
N CYS A 79 1.46 2.89 -16.15
CA CYS A 79 0.50 3.88 -15.67
C CYS A 79 -0.80 3.80 -16.51
N GLY A 80 -1.97 3.62 -15.86
CA GLY A 80 -3.28 3.63 -16.53
C GLY A 80 -4.16 2.41 -16.29
N THR A 81 -3.63 1.27 -15.84
CA THR A 81 -4.43 0.05 -15.55
C THR A 81 -4.07 -0.64 -14.23
N ARG A 82 -3.15 -0.06 -13.46
CA ARG A 82 -2.60 -0.71 -12.26
C ARG A 82 -3.66 -1.04 -11.21
N TYR A 83 -4.65 -0.17 -11.04
CA TYR A 83 -5.77 -0.42 -10.13
C TYR A 83 -6.73 -1.48 -10.66
N ALA A 84 -6.97 -1.55 -11.97
CA ALA A 84 -7.77 -2.64 -12.56
C ALA A 84 -7.10 -4.01 -12.33
N VAL A 85 -5.77 -4.09 -12.52
CA VAL A 85 -4.99 -5.29 -12.22
C VAL A 85 -5.02 -5.61 -10.72
N ALA A 86 -4.92 -4.61 -9.85
CA ALA A 86 -5.00 -4.79 -8.40
C ALA A 86 -6.35 -5.38 -7.96
N LEU A 87 -7.46 -4.83 -8.47
CA LEU A 87 -8.81 -5.31 -8.20
C LEU A 87 -9.01 -6.75 -8.67
N HIS A 88 -8.51 -7.08 -9.88
CA HIS A 88 -8.54 -8.44 -10.40
C HIS A 88 -7.70 -9.40 -9.54
N THR A 89 -6.50 -8.99 -9.13
CA THR A 89 -5.57 -9.80 -8.31
C THR A 89 -6.17 -10.12 -6.94
N LEU A 90 -6.86 -9.15 -6.33
CA LEU A 90 -7.53 -9.32 -5.06
C LEU A 90 -8.87 -10.06 -5.17
N ALA A 91 -9.40 -10.25 -6.39
CA ALA A 91 -10.75 -10.73 -6.65
C ALA A 91 -11.83 -9.95 -5.86
N THR A 92 -11.60 -8.65 -5.63
CA THR A 92 -12.45 -7.79 -4.81
C THR A 92 -13.08 -6.68 -5.66
N PRO A 93 -14.39 -6.41 -5.52
CA PRO A 93 -15.03 -5.30 -6.22
C PRO A 93 -14.55 -3.94 -5.68
N ALA A 94 -14.40 -2.95 -6.56
CA ALA A 94 -13.79 -1.65 -6.24
C ALA A 94 -14.41 -0.90 -5.05
N HIS A 95 -15.74 -1.02 -4.86
CA HIS A 95 -16.45 -0.36 -3.76
C HIS A 95 -16.19 -0.98 -2.37
N ARG A 96 -15.51 -2.15 -2.31
CA ARG A 96 -15.07 -2.82 -1.07
C ARG A 96 -13.55 -2.73 -0.87
N VAL A 97 -12.85 -2.00 -1.73
CA VAL A 97 -11.41 -1.77 -1.63
C VAL A 97 -11.14 -0.38 -1.08
N VAL A 98 -10.08 -0.26 -0.28
CA VAL A 98 -9.50 1.03 0.08
C VAL A 98 -8.20 1.22 -0.69
N ALA A 99 -8.07 2.35 -1.38
CA ALA A 99 -6.82 2.79 -1.99
C ALA A 99 -6.06 3.69 -1.01
N VAL A 100 -4.81 3.34 -0.72
CA VAL A 100 -3.87 4.17 0.03
C VAL A 100 -2.80 4.67 -0.93
N GLY A 101 -2.57 5.97 -0.97
CA GLY A 101 -1.65 6.57 -1.95
C GLY A 101 -0.96 7.81 -1.39
N ALA A 102 0.27 8.06 -1.85
CA ALA A 102 1.05 9.19 -1.39
C ALA A 102 0.83 10.48 -2.19
N ASP A 103 0.31 10.36 -3.42
CA ASP A 103 0.05 11.48 -4.32
C ASP A 103 -1.40 11.47 -4.82
N GLU A 104 -1.92 12.66 -5.12
CA GLU A 104 -3.32 12.83 -5.55
C GLU A 104 -3.58 12.18 -6.92
N ARG A 105 -2.57 12.12 -7.79
CA ARG A 105 -2.71 11.51 -9.13
C ARG A 105 -3.02 10.02 -9.01
N GLY A 106 -2.32 9.30 -8.13
CA GLY A 106 -2.56 7.89 -7.87
C GLY A 106 -3.91 7.64 -7.19
N LEU A 107 -4.38 8.55 -6.33
CA LEU A 107 -5.72 8.47 -5.75
C LEU A 107 -6.81 8.77 -6.79
N GLU A 108 -6.58 9.70 -7.71
CA GLU A 108 -7.51 9.98 -8.81
C GLU A 108 -7.63 8.76 -9.75
N GLU A 109 -6.52 8.10 -10.08
CA GLU A 109 -6.54 6.84 -10.85
C GLU A 109 -7.35 5.73 -10.13
N ALA A 110 -7.24 5.66 -8.80
CA ALA A 110 -8.05 4.74 -7.99
C ALA A 110 -9.55 5.05 -8.10
N ARG A 111 -9.92 6.33 -8.00
CA ARG A 111 -11.31 6.79 -8.12
C ARG A 111 -11.86 6.53 -9.53
N SER A 112 -11.07 6.79 -10.57
CA SER A 112 -11.43 6.47 -11.95
C SER A 112 -11.63 4.96 -12.17
N SER A 113 -11.01 4.13 -11.34
CA SER A 113 -11.19 2.66 -11.34
C SER A 113 -12.38 2.19 -10.48
N GLY A 114 -13.19 3.11 -9.94
CA GLY A 114 -14.40 2.82 -9.16
C GLY A 114 -14.16 2.64 -7.66
N ILE A 115 -12.94 2.89 -7.16
CA ILE A 115 -12.65 2.83 -5.72
C ILE A 115 -13.20 4.09 -5.06
N THR A 116 -14.15 3.91 -4.15
CA THR A 116 -14.83 5.03 -3.48
C THR A 116 -14.10 5.52 -2.23
N ARG A 117 -13.22 4.71 -1.64
CA ARG A 117 -12.44 5.03 -0.45
C ARG A 117 -10.96 5.19 -0.80
N CYS A 118 -10.51 6.43 -0.79
CA CYS A 118 -9.12 6.83 -1.04
C CYS A 118 -8.57 7.53 0.19
N VAL A 119 -7.44 7.05 0.72
CA VAL A 119 -6.82 7.53 1.95
C VAL A 119 -5.39 7.98 1.65
N PRO A 120 -5.00 9.22 2.00
CA PRO A 120 -3.61 9.63 1.90
C PRO A 120 -2.70 8.75 2.76
N LEU A 121 -1.54 8.36 2.24
CA LEU A 121 -0.58 7.51 2.93
C LEU A 121 -0.14 8.12 4.27
N SER A 122 0.01 9.45 4.34
CA SER A 122 0.33 10.15 5.59
C SER A 122 -0.72 9.92 6.69
N ASP A 123 -1.99 9.83 6.31
CA ASP A 123 -3.09 9.65 7.26
C ASP A 123 -3.20 8.18 7.69
N ALA A 124 -3.00 7.26 6.74
CA ALA A 124 -2.92 5.82 7.02
C ALA A 124 -1.77 5.51 7.99
N LEU A 125 -0.58 6.07 7.78
CA LEU A 125 0.57 5.86 8.65
C LEU A 125 0.36 6.44 10.07
N ARG A 126 -0.27 7.62 10.18
CA ARG A 126 -0.56 8.25 11.48
C ARG A 126 -1.59 7.49 12.30
N ARG A 127 -2.60 6.91 11.63
CA ARG A 127 -3.78 6.32 12.27
C ARG A 127 -3.76 4.78 12.33
N GLY A 128 -2.84 4.12 11.62
CA GLY A 128 -2.80 2.67 11.53
C GLY A 128 -3.97 2.13 10.70
N SER A 129 -4.60 1.04 11.14
CA SER A 129 -5.80 0.46 10.48
C SER A 129 -7.12 1.12 10.89
N ALA A 130 -7.11 2.00 11.89
CA ALA A 130 -8.28 2.75 12.34
C ALA A 130 -9.05 3.53 11.24
N PRO A 131 -8.43 4.04 10.15
CA PRO A 131 -9.15 4.68 9.05
C PRO A 131 -10.09 3.75 8.26
N PHE A 132 -9.98 2.43 8.46
CA PHE A 132 -10.69 1.41 7.70
C PHE A 132 -11.87 0.79 8.45
N ASN A 133 -11.99 1.06 9.76
CA ASN A 133 -13.11 0.61 10.59
C ASN A 133 -14.29 1.60 10.59
#